data_AF-A0A1F9X103-F1
#
_entry.id   AF-A0A1F9X103-F1
#
_cell.length_a   1.000
_cell.length_b   1.000
_cell.length_c   1.000
_cell.angle_alpha   90.00
_cell.angle_beta   90.00
_cell.angle_gamma   90.00
#
_symmetry.space_group_name_H-M   'P 1'
#
loop_
_entity.id
_entity.type
_entity.pdbx_description
1 polymer ?
#
loop_
_entity_poly.entity_id
_entity_poly.type
_entity_poly.pdbx_seq_one_letter_code
_entity_poly.pdbx_strand_id
1 'polypeptide(L)'
;MCLGADVARGENQKPFDSKIDYTHLMWIDSDILFSPAQFQALLDHDKDIISGIYAMQDGKSFATVKDWDEEYFKQNGSFRFLTVEDITRLASPDGVSSGEKQKLPDSNLIEVAYTGFGFMLIKKGVFESMTYPWFKPIEKKIGEIIDYTGRYPDVNW
;
A
#
# COMPACT_ATOMS: atom_id res chain seq x y z
N MET A 1 21.35 3.63 2.38
CA MET A 1 20.15 2.76 2.32
C MET A 1 18.90 3.60 2.52
N CYS A 2 17.71 3.04 2.25
CA CYS A 2 16.43 3.72 2.45
C CYS A 2 16.31 4.30 3.88
N LEU A 3 15.66 5.47 4.02
CA LEU A 3 15.46 6.17 5.30
C LEU A 3 16.75 6.41 6.10
N GLY A 4 17.90 6.53 5.44
CA GLY A 4 19.19 6.77 6.10
C GLY A 4 19.70 5.59 6.93
N ALA A 5 19.16 4.38 6.77
CA ALA A 5 19.61 3.20 7.50
C ALA A 5 21.10 2.87 7.26
N ASP A 6 21.70 2.21 8.25
CA ASP A 6 23.08 1.70 8.23
C ASP A 6 23.12 0.34 8.93
N VAL A 7 23.62 -0.69 8.26
CA VAL A 7 23.68 -2.05 8.81
C VAL A 7 24.47 -2.13 10.11
N ALA A 8 25.46 -1.26 10.31
CA ALA A 8 26.32 -1.26 11.48
C ALA A 8 25.61 -0.83 12.78
N ARG A 9 24.42 -0.22 12.69
CA ARG A 9 23.67 0.29 13.86
C ARG A 9 22.68 -0.71 14.47
N GLY A 10 22.59 -1.93 13.93
CA GLY A 10 21.71 -2.98 14.46
C GLY A 10 20.22 -2.74 14.16
N GLU A 11 19.31 -3.39 14.89
CA GLU A 11 17.86 -3.40 14.59
C GLU A 11 17.07 -2.24 15.21
N ASN A 12 17.61 -1.59 16.24
CA ASN A 12 16.91 -0.53 16.99
C ASN A 12 17.08 0.86 16.37
N GLN A 13 17.14 0.94 15.04
CA GLN A 13 17.32 2.19 14.31
C GLN A 13 15.99 2.91 14.10
N LYS A 14 16.05 4.23 14.05
CA LYS A 14 14.93 5.09 13.60
C LYS A 14 15.23 5.69 12.23
N PRO A 15 14.21 6.05 11.43
CA PRO A 15 14.43 6.76 10.17
C PRO A 15 15.31 7.99 10.36
N PHE A 16 16.30 8.13 9.49
CA PHE A 16 17.31 9.19 9.50
C PHE A 16 18.02 9.37 10.85
N ASP A 17 18.05 8.34 11.69
CA ASP A 17 18.59 8.42 13.05
C ASP A 17 17.95 9.55 13.88
N SER A 18 16.67 9.88 13.60
CA SER A 18 15.95 11.02 14.18
C SER A 18 16.60 12.40 13.96
N LYS A 19 17.51 12.54 12.98
CA LYS A 19 18.25 13.79 12.70
C LYS A 19 17.52 14.74 11.75
N ILE A 20 16.53 14.23 11.02
CA ILE A 20 15.71 15.02 10.09
C ILE A 20 14.34 15.18 10.73
N ASP A 21 13.87 16.44 10.79
CA ASP A 21 12.50 16.71 11.18
C ASP A 21 11.56 16.62 9.97
N TYR A 22 10.44 15.93 10.16
CA TYR A 22 9.42 15.69 9.14
C TYR A 22 8.11 15.33 9.83
N THR A 23 7.01 15.42 9.08
CA THR A 23 5.68 14.97 9.52
C THR A 23 5.22 13.73 8.79
N HIS A 24 5.63 13.59 7.53
CA HIS A 24 5.29 12.46 6.66
C HIS A 24 6.49 12.11 5.78
N LEU A 25 6.48 10.88 5.28
CA LEU A 25 7.36 10.37 4.27
C LEU A 25 6.51 10.02 3.05
N MET A 26 6.89 10.54 1.89
CA MET A 26 6.18 10.31 0.63
C MET A 26 7.05 9.45 -0.29
N TRP A 27 6.53 8.31 -0.71
CA TRP A 27 7.10 7.53 -1.79
C TRP A 27 6.42 7.87 -3.11
N ILE A 28 7.24 8.12 -4.12
CA ILE A 28 6.80 8.40 -5.48
C ILE A 28 7.76 7.67 -6.41
N ASP A 29 7.24 6.74 -7.21
CA ASP A 29 8.03 6.14 -8.28
C ASP A 29 8.20 7.14 -9.42
N SER A 30 9.35 7.12 -10.09
CA SER A 30 9.71 8.09 -11.13
C SER A 30 8.82 8.04 -12.38
N ASP A 31 8.06 6.96 -12.54
CA ASP A 31 7.13 6.70 -13.65
C ASP A 31 5.66 6.94 -13.28
N ILE A 32 5.39 7.48 -12.08
CA ILE A 32 4.04 7.82 -11.64
C ILE A 32 3.70 9.27 -11.95
N LEU A 33 2.62 9.44 -12.71
CA LEU A 33 2.00 10.73 -12.96
C LEU A 33 1.04 11.08 -11.84
N PHE A 34 1.27 12.22 -11.19
CA PHE A 34 0.40 12.74 -10.14
C PHE A 34 0.29 14.27 -10.25
N SER A 35 -0.73 14.82 -9.58
CA SER A 35 -0.94 16.25 -9.42
C SER A 35 -0.72 16.70 -7.97
N PRO A 36 -0.32 17.95 -7.71
CA PRO A 36 -0.20 18.46 -6.34
C PRO A 36 -1.50 18.38 -5.55
N ALA A 37 -2.66 18.50 -6.21
CA ALA A 37 -3.97 18.36 -5.57
C ALA A 37 -4.20 16.94 -5.02
N GLN A 38 -3.72 15.90 -5.72
CA GLN A 38 -3.82 14.53 -5.22
C GLN A 38 -2.93 14.32 -3.99
N PHE A 39 -1.72 14.89 -3.98
CA PHE A 39 -0.88 14.88 -2.78
C PHE A 39 -1.56 15.59 -1.60
N GLN A 40 -2.17 16.75 -1.83
CA GLN A 40 -2.92 17.46 -0.79
C GLN A 40 -4.10 16.62 -0.26
N ALA A 41 -4.82 15.93 -1.14
CA ALA A 41 -5.91 15.05 -0.73
C ALA A 41 -5.43 13.90 0.19
N LEU A 42 -4.23 13.35 -0.06
CA LEU A 42 -3.64 12.34 0.84
C LEU A 42 -3.39 12.91 2.24
N LEU A 43 -2.87 14.15 2.33
CA LEU A 43 -2.65 14.83 3.61
C LEU A 43 -3.97 15.11 4.35
N ASP A 44 -4.99 15.56 3.63
CA ASP A 44 -6.29 15.95 4.19
C ASP A 44 -7.06 14.77 4.80
N HIS A 45 -6.76 13.53 4.36
CA HIS A 45 -7.37 12.32 4.91
C HIS A 45 -6.85 11.90 6.28
N ASP A 46 -5.71 12.44 6.73
CA ASP A 46 -5.08 12.18 8.04
C ASP A 46 -5.06 10.69 8.43
N LYS A 47 -4.40 9.87 7.59
CA LYS A 47 -4.20 8.44 7.83
C LYS A 47 -2.73 8.13 8.08
N ASP A 48 -2.48 7.10 8.89
CA ASP A 48 -1.12 6.65 9.18
C ASP A 48 -0.40 6.17 7.93
N ILE A 49 -1.11 5.45 7.06
CA ILE A 49 -0.65 5.04 5.73
C ILE A 49 -1.80 5.26 4.76
N ILE A 50 -1.53 5.97 3.66
CA ILE A 50 -2.48 6.18 2.57
C ILE A 50 -1.77 6.19 1.23
N SER A 51 -2.41 5.67 0.20
CA SER A 51 -1.88 5.64 -1.15
C SER A 51 -2.94 6.15 -2.12
N GLY A 52 -2.51 6.86 -3.16
CA GLY A 52 -3.33 7.02 -4.35
C GLY A 52 -3.19 5.77 -5.21
N ILE A 53 -4.29 5.30 -5.81
CA ILE A 53 -4.22 4.20 -6.78
C ILE A 53 -3.59 4.71 -8.09
N TYR A 54 -2.76 3.89 -8.71
CA TYR A 54 -2.09 4.22 -9.96
C TYR A 54 -2.07 3.00 -10.89
N ALA A 55 -2.16 3.27 -12.20
CA ALA A 55 -2.26 2.24 -13.22
C ALA A 55 -0.93 1.48 -13.36
N MET A 56 -1.02 0.18 -13.58
CA MET A 56 0.09 -0.67 -13.94
C MET A 56 0.44 -0.49 -15.42
N GLN A 57 1.55 -1.10 -15.85
CA GLN A 57 2.05 -1.01 -17.23
C GLN A 57 1.03 -1.48 -18.29
N ASP A 58 0.08 -2.34 -17.93
CA ASP A 58 -0.99 -2.80 -18.82
C ASP A 58 -2.06 -1.74 -19.11
N GLY A 59 -2.07 -0.63 -18.37
CA GLY A 59 -3.04 0.46 -18.47
C GLY A 59 -4.47 0.08 -18.09
N LYS A 60 -4.68 -1.10 -17.50
CA LYS A 60 -6.02 -1.65 -17.19
C LYS A 60 -6.19 -1.99 -15.71
N SER A 61 -5.09 -2.38 -15.09
CA SER A 61 -5.03 -2.79 -13.69
C SER A 61 -4.40 -1.67 -12.85
N PHE A 62 -4.76 -1.60 -11.58
CA PHE A 62 -4.13 -0.73 -10.59
C PHE A 62 -3.21 -1.57 -9.70
N ALA A 63 -2.11 -0.97 -9.21
CA ALA A 63 -1.19 -1.61 -8.26
C ALA A 63 -1.79 -1.71 -6.84
N THR A 64 -2.99 -2.27 -6.75
CA THR A 64 -3.81 -2.35 -5.54
C THR A 64 -4.59 -3.66 -5.56
N VAL A 65 -4.51 -4.41 -4.46
CA VAL A 65 -5.24 -5.66 -4.22
C VAL A 65 -6.13 -5.42 -3.01
N LYS A 66 -7.44 -5.52 -3.22
CA LYS A 66 -8.42 -5.29 -2.15
C LYS A 66 -8.41 -6.45 -1.14
N ASP A 67 -8.55 -7.68 -1.63
CA ASP A 67 -8.73 -8.86 -0.79
C ASP A 67 -7.55 -9.84 -0.99
N TRP A 68 -6.98 -10.35 0.11
CA TRP A 68 -5.88 -11.33 0.09
C TRP A 68 -6.42 -12.75 -0.19
N ASP A 69 -6.87 -12.97 -1.42
CA ASP A 69 -7.48 -14.25 -1.84
C ASP A 69 -6.41 -15.27 -2.28
N GLU A 70 -6.05 -16.17 -1.36
CA GLU A 70 -5.07 -17.24 -1.61
C GLU A 70 -5.59 -18.31 -2.60
N GLU A 71 -6.91 -18.50 -2.77
CA GLU A 71 -7.47 -19.44 -3.75
C GLU A 71 -7.37 -18.88 -5.17
N TYR A 72 -7.70 -17.60 -5.34
CA TYR A 72 -7.45 -16.89 -6.60
C TYR A 72 -5.96 -16.94 -6.95
N PHE A 73 -5.08 -16.71 -5.96
CA PHE A 73 -3.63 -16.76 -6.18
C PHE A 73 -3.16 -18.14 -6.67
N LYS A 74 -3.61 -19.23 -6.03
CA LYS A 74 -3.26 -20.61 -6.46
C LYS A 74 -3.66 -20.89 -7.91
N GLN A 75 -4.79 -20.34 -8.35
CA GLN A 75 -5.31 -20.58 -9.70
C GLN A 75 -4.67 -19.68 -10.76
N ASN A 76 -4.27 -18.45 -10.40
CA ASN A 76 -3.84 -17.43 -11.36
C ASN A 76 -2.35 -17.02 -11.24
N GLY A 77 -1.64 -17.49 -10.22
CA GLY A 77 -0.23 -17.16 -9.96
C GLY A 77 0.01 -15.72 -9.49
N SER A 78 -1.04 -14.98 -9.17
CA SER A 78 -0.99 -13.60 -8.66
C SER A 78 -2.27 -13.29 -7.89
N PHE A 79 -2.22 -12.29 -7.00
CA PHE A 79 -3.45 -11.76 -6.40
C PHE A 79 -4.23 -10.94 -7.43
N ARG A 80 -5.54 -10.81 -7.21
CA ARG A 80 -6.40 -10.03 -8.09
C ARG A 80 -6.17 -8.54 -7.87
N PHE A 81 -5.47 -7.92 -8.82
CA PHE A 81 -5.36 -6.47 -8.90
C PHE A 81 -6.70 -5.82 -9.28
N LEU A 82 -7.00 -4.66 -8.70
CA LEU A 82 -8.20 -3.89 -9.03
C LEU A 82 -8.13 -3.37 -10.46
N THR A 83 -9.28 -3.35 -11.13
CA THR A 83 -9.42 -2.83 -12.50
C THR A 83 -10.19 -1.51 -12.54
N VAL A 84 -10.17 -0.84 -13.70
CA VAL A 84 -11.04 0.33 -13.96
C VAL A 84 -12.51 0.03 -13.69
N GLU A 85 -12.98 -1.17 -14.04
CA GLU A 85 -14.36 -1.59 -13.79
C GLU A 85 -14.65 -1.70 -12.29
N ASP A 86 -13.71 -2.28 -11.52
CA ASP A 86 -13.87 -2.42 -10.07
C ASP A 86 -13.93 -1.04 -9.38
N ILE A 87 -13.06 -0.11 -9.76
CA ILE A 87 -13.09 1.27 -9.23
C ILE A 87 -14.38 1.99 -9.62
N THR A 88 -14.83 1.85 -10.86
CA THR A 88 -16.09 2.46 -11.32
C THR A 88 -17.28 1.91 -10.54
N ARG A 89 -17.29 0.60 -10.25
CA ARG A 89 -18.33 -0.06 -9.45
C ARG A 89 -18.34 0.46 -8.01
N LEU A 90 -17.16 0.63 -7.40
CA LEU A 90 -17.01 1.18 -6.05
C LEU A 90 -17.45 2.65 -5.98
N ALA A 91 -17.14 3.44 -7.02
CA ALA A 91 -17.48 4.85 -7.13
C ALA A 91 -18.95 5.13 -7.50
N SER A 92 -19.71 4.11 -7.91
CA SER A 92 -21.10 4.28 -8.35
C SER A 92 -22.04 4.50 -7.15
N PRO A 93 -22.98 5.48 -7.22
CA PRO A 93 -23.93 5.76 -6.14
C PRO A 93 -24.81 4.56 -5.73
N ASP A 94 -25.06 3.65 -6.68
CA ASP A 94 -26.05 2.57 -6.58
C ASP A 94 -25.44 1.17 -6.44
N GLY A 95 -24.22 1.02 -5.89
CA GLY A 95 -23.41 -0.21 -5.82
C GLY A 95 -24.14 -1.54 -5.49
N VAL A 96 -24.90 -2.08 -6.44
CA VAL A 96 -25.69 -3.31 -6.32
C VAL A 96 -25.73 -3.99 -7.67
N SER A 97 -24.84 -4.97 -7.87
CA SER A 97 -25.07 -6.12 -8.76
C SER A 97 -24.11 -7.27 -8.45
N SER A 98 -23.88 -7.59 -7.16
CA SER A 98 -23.38 -8.92 -6.73
C SER A 98 -23.10 -8.93 -5.22
N GLY A 99 -24.12 -9.17 -4.38
CA GLY A 99 -24.01 -9.78 -3.03
C GLY A 99 -23.20 -9.10 -1.91
N GLU A 100 -22.24 -8.22 -2.21
CA GLU A 100 -21.30 -7.64 -1.25
C GLU A 100 -21.52 -6.13 -1.17
N LYS A 101 -22.15 -5.70 -0.07
CA LYS A 101 -22.44 -4.31 0.22
C LYS A 101 -21.16 -3.61 0.67
N GLN A 102 -20.45 -2.94 -0.24
CA GLN A 102 -19.50 -1.90 0.15
C GLN A 102 -19.68 -0.69 -0.76
N LYS A 103 -20.59 0.21 -0.34
CA LYS A 103 -20.56 1.61 -0.76
C LYS A 103 -19.18 2.16 -0.33
N LEU A 104 -18.53 2.96 -1.16
CA LEU A 104 -17.41 3.75 -0.66
C LEU A 104 -17.89 4.53 0.58
N PRO A 105 -17.17 4.46 1.73
CA PRO A 105 -17.48 5.31 2.87
C PRO A 105 -17.49 6.77 2.42
N ASP A 106 -18.17 7.65 3.16
CA ASP A 106 -18.29 9.09 2.83
C ASP A 106 -16.93 9.80 2.65
N SER A 107 -15.84 9.13 3.02
CA SER A 107 -14.44 9.52 2.81
C SER A 107 -13.84 9.19 1.43
N ASN A 108 -14.52 8.47 0.52
CA ASN A 108 -13.96 7.98 -0.75
C ASN A 108 -12.69 7.09 -0.59
N LEU A 109 -12.51 6.46 0.58
CA LEU A 109 -11.37 5.57 0.85
C LEU A 109 -11.79 4.10 0.77
N ILE A 110 -10.86 3.25 0.34
CA ILE A 110 -11.00 1.78 0.43
C ILE A 110 -9.87 1.21 1.27
N GLU A 111 -10.22 0.29 2.16
CA GLU A 111 -9.24 -0.58 2.80
C GLU A 111 -8.84 -1.68 1.83
N VAL A 112 -7.54 -1.97 1.78
CA VAL A 112 -6.95 -2.88 0.81
C VAL A 112 -5.90 -3.73 1.50
N ALA A 113 -5.81 -5.01 1.12
CA ALA A 113 -4.79 -5.92 1.65
C ALA A 113 -3.38 -5.56 1.18
N TYR A 114 -3.26 -4.95 -0.01
CA TYR A 114 -1.98 -4.54 -0.57
C TYR A 114 -2.14 -3.36 -1.52
N THR A 115 -1.16 -2.46 -1.52
CA THR A 115 -0.94 -1.50 -2.59
C THR A 115 0.54 -1.25 -2.77
N GLY A 116 0.96 -0.97 -4.00
CA GLY A 116 2.33 -0.66 -4.31
C GLY A 116 2.77 0.68 -3.70
N PHE A 117 4.09 0.86 -3.63
CA PHE A 117 4.73 2.01 -3.00
C PHE A 117 4.89 3.22 -3.92
N GLY A 118 4.39 3.18 -5.16
CA GLY A 118 4.66 4.20 -6.16
C GLY A 118 3.99 5.54 -5.93
N PHE A 119 3.00 5.62 -5.02
CA PHE A 119 2.38 6.89 -4.62
C PHE A 119 1.77 6.81 -3.21
N MET A 120 2.63 6.60 -2.22
CA MET A 120 2.22 6.31 -0.83
C MET A 120 2.75 7.37 0.14
N LEU A 121 1.85 7.90 0.97
CA LEU A 121 2.15 8.80 2.07
C LEU A 121 2.08 8.03 3.40
N ILE A 122 3.15 8.14 4.19
CA ILE A 122 3.28 7.46 5.48
C ILE A 122 3.54 8.51 6.56
N LYS A 123 2.70 8.55 7.57
CA LYS A 123 2.81 9.47 8.71
C LYS A 123 4.00 9.11 9.59
N LYS A 124 4.68 10.12 10.13
CA LYS A 124 5.71 9.95 11.15
C LYS A 124 5.13 9.18 12.35
N GLY A 125 5.87 8.18 12.83
CA GLY A 125 5.43 7.25 13.86
C GLY A 125 5.33 5.82 13.35
N VAL A 126 4.93 5.63 12.09
CA VAL A 126 4.75 4.29 11.51
C VAL A 126 6.08 3.53 11.48
N PHE A 127 7.10 4.05 10.78
CA PHE A 127 8.41 3.37 10.73
C PHE A 127 9.13 3.38 12.08
N GLU A 128 8.87 4.37 12.93
CA GLU A 128 9.43 4.44 14.29
C GLU A 128 8.86 3.36 15.21
N SER A 129 7.63 2.90 14.95
CA SER A 129 7.02 1.77 15.68
C SER A 129 7.51 0.40 15.21
N MET A 130 8.23 0.35 14.10
CA MET A 130 8.70 -0.89 13.49
C MET A 130 10.18 -1.16 13.79
N THR A 131 10.55 -2.43 13.83
CA THR A 131 11.94 -2.86 13.96
C THR A 131 12.66 -2.84 12.61
N TYR A 132 13.89 -2.30 12.55
CA TYR A 132 14.72 -2.39 11.33
C TYR A 132 15.14 -3.87 11.08
N PRO A 133 15.14 -4.36 9.82
CA PRO A 133 14.85 -3.64 8.57
C PRO A 133 13.36 -3.42 8.34
N TRP A 134 12.98 -2.17 8.05
CA TRP A 134 11.60 -1.76 7.73
C TRP A 134 11.06 -2.43 6.47
N PHE A 135 11.96 -2.78 5.55
CA PHE A 135 11.66 -3.48 4.30
C PHE A 135 12.40 -4.81 4.33
N LYS A 136 11.69 -5.87 4.70
CA LYS A 136 12.23 -7.21 4.77
C LYS A 136 11.53 -8.10 3.73
N PRO A 137 12.28 -8.86 2.91
CA PRO A 137 11.67 -9.93 2.13
C PRO A 137 11.16 -11.01 3.09
N ILE A 138 9.88 -11.34 2.97
CA ILE A 138 9.24 -12.39 3.74
C ILE A 138 8.88 -13.52 2.78
N GLU A 139 9.33 -14.73 3.12
CA GLU A 139 8.87 -15.95 2.44
C GLU A 139 7.42 -16.22 2.85
N LYS A 140 6.55 -16.35 1.86
CA LYS A 140 5.15 -16.75 2.01
C LYS A 140 4.95 -18.06 1.26
N LYS A 141 4.46 -19.07 1.98
CA LYS A 141 4.08 -20.34 1.38
C LYS A 141 2.56 -20.38 1.20
N ILE A 142 2.11 -20.55 -0.05
CA ILE A 142 0.68 -20.67 -0.42
C ILE A 142 0.50 -22.03 -1.11
N GLY A 143 0.08 -23.04 -0.33
CA GLY A 143 0.08 -24.44 -0.80
C GLY A 143 1.50 -24.93 -1.08
N GLU A 144 1.77 -25.33 -2.32
CA GLU A 144 3.11 -25.73 -2.78
C GLU A 144 3.93 -24.57 -3.37
N ILE A 145 3.31 -23.39 -3.55
CA ILE A 145 3.96 -22.20 -4.10
C ILE A 145 4.74 -21.50 -2.99
N ILE A 146 5.98 -21.12 -3.30
CA ILE A 146 6.83 -20.27 -2.45
C ILE A 146 6.98 -18.93 -3.16
N ASP A 147 6.56 -17.87 -2.48
CA ASP A 147 6.66 -16.48 -2.95
C ASP A 147 7.42 -15.63 -1.94
N TYR A 148 8.05 -14.54 -2.40
CA TYR A 148 8.71 -13.56 -1.53
C TYR A 148 7.97 -12.22 -1.63
N THR A 149 7.36 -11.80 -0.52
CA THR A 149 6.61 -10.54 -0.45
C THR A 149 7.25 -9.59 0.56
N GLY A 150 7.05 -8.28 0.38
CA GLY A 150 7.36 -7.31 1.42
C GLY A 150 6.18 -7.18 2.39
N ARG A 151 6.41 -7.32 3.69
CA ARG A 151 5.41 -7.00 4.73
C ARG A 151 6.07 -6.15 5.80
N TYR A 152 5.31 -5.21 6.34
CA TYR A 152 5.70 -4.45 7.52
C TYR A 152 5.58 -5.36 8.76
N PRO A 153 6.68 -5.77 9.41
CA PRO A 153 6.59 -6.42 10.72
C PRO A 153 5.85 -5.51 11.71
N ASP A 154 5.01 -6.11 12.55
CA ASP A 154 4.44 -5.50 13.77
C ASP A 154 3.26 -4.52 13.61
N VAL A 155 2.72 -4.31 12.41
CA VAL A 155 1.46 -3.55 12.21
C VAL A 155 0.29 -4.52 12.09
N ASN A 156 -0.59 -4.55 13.11
CA ASN A 156 -1.89 -5.21 13.03
C ASN A 156 -2.90 -4.21 12.48
N TRP A 157 -3.52 -4.54 11.36
CA TRP A 157 -4.63 -3.78 10.75
C TRP A 157 -5.94 -4.07 11.48
#